data_AF-A0A2W5S2S8-F1
#
_entry.id   AF-A0A2W5S2S8-F1
#
_cell.length_a   1.000
_cell.length_b   1.000
_cell.length_c   1.000
_cell.angle_alpha   90.00
_cell.angle_beta   90.00
_cell.angle_gamma   90.00
#
_symmetry.space_group_name_H-M   'P 1'
#
loop_
_entity.id
_entity.type
_entity.pdbx_description
1 polymer ?
#
loop_
_entity_poly.entity_id
_entity_poly.type
_entity_poly.pdbx_seq_one_letter_code
_entity_poly.pdbx_strand_id
1 'polypeptide(L)'
;MNAALNDPARAPWCDPAQGLVARIAAHIAQHALHPSRTVVLVPYGQLIAIGRAMWAQCGNAGFAPRFETTRNWARSAGGFVPAEDDIAFDMARDLLTAQSLLTRAGQGGLRHALAGRLVDIAQQLAPLAAAQLPQQRAAWAQSVRPAIDAGRGSAWFDTESALNGIALAWVASSS
;
A
#
# COMPACT_ATOMS: atom_id res chain seq x y z
N MET A 1 -45.17 19.20 -0.64
CA MET A 1 -44.84 19.89 -1.91
C MET A 1 -43.38 19.61 -2.24
N ASN A 2 -43.15 19.07 -3.44
CA ASN A 2 -41.93 18.43 -3.92
C ASN A 2 -40.81 19.44 -4.24
N ALA A 3 -39.77 19.50 -3.42
CA ALA A 3 -38.51 20.18 -3.76
C ALA A 3 -37.32 19.21 -3.95
N ALA A 4 -37.50 17.91 -3.75
CA ALA A 4 -36.41 16.92 -3.73
C ALA A 4 -36.18 16.15 -5.04
N LEU A 5 -36.96 16.43 -6.09
CA LEU A 5 -36.95 15.64 -7.33
C LEU A 5 -35.82 16.01 -8.32
N ASN A 6 -35.18 17.18 -8.19
CA ASN A 6 -34.13 17.66 -9.10
C ASN A 6 -32.92 18.21 -8.35
N ASP A 7 -32.34 17.46 -7.42
CA ASP A 7 -30.97 17.77 -6.99
C ASP A 7 -30.01 17.30 -8.10
N PRO A 8 -29.35 18.20 -8.85
CA PRO A 8 -28.42 17.81 -9.90
C PRO A 8 -27.25 16.98 -9.36
N ALA A 9 -26.94 17.08 -8.07
CA ALA A 9 -25.92 16.26 -7.42
C ALA A 9 -26.39 14.81 -7.18
N ARG A 10 -27.70 14.51 -7.26
CA ARG A 10 -28.25 13.16 -7.05
C ARG A 10 -28.23 12.30 -8.31
N ALA A 11 -28.44 12.90 -9.48
CA ALA A 11 -28.40 12.20 -10.78
C ALA A 11 -27.14 11.34 -10.99
N PRO A 12 -25.90 11.83 -10.75
CA PRO A 12 -24.69 11.00 -10.94
C PRO A 12 -24.58 9.83 -9.95
N TRP A 13 -25.32 9.84 -8.84
CA TRP A 13 -25.35 8.73 -7.88
C TRP A 13 -26.39 7.68 -8.22
N CYS A 14 -27.60 8.13 -8.57
CA CYS A 14 -28.79 7.29 -8.63
C CYS A 14 -29.31 7.00 -10.04
N ASP A 15 -28.65 7.46 -11.10
CA ASP A 15 -28.98 7.01 -12.44
C ASP A 15 -28.92 5.47 -12.53
N PRO A 16 -29.98 4.79 -12.98
CA PRO A 16 -30.07 3.33 -12.92
C PRO A 16 -29.12 2.61 -13.89
N ALA A 17 -28.64 3.29 -14.94
CA ALA A 17 -27.74 2.72 -15.93
C ALA A 17 -26.27 3.09 -15.68
N GLN A 18 -26.00 4.31 -15.23
CA GLN A 18 -24.65 4.89 -15.16
C GLN A 18 -24.31 5.48 -13.79
N GLY A 19 -25.27 5.52 -12.86
CA GLY A 19 -25.08 6.08 -11.54
C GLY A 19 -24.06 5.29 -10.72
N LEU A 20 -23.38 6.00 -9.82
CA LEU A 20 -22.33 5.40 -8.99
C LEU A 20 -22.85 4.21 -8.16
N VAL A 21 -24.08 4.29 -7.65
CA VAL A 21 -24.68 3.21 -6.85
C VAL A 21 -24.91 1.95 -7.69
N ALA A 22 -25.49 2.10 -8.89
CA ALA A 22 -25.73 1.00 -9.82
C ALA A 22 -24.40 0.33 -10.24
N ARG A 23 -23.37 1.13 -10.52
CA ARG A 23 -22.03 0.63 -10.87
C ARG A 23 -21.36 -0.15 -9.73
N ILE A 24 -21.45 0.36 -8.50
CA ILE A 24 -20.95 -0.36 -7.32
C ILE A 24 -21.70 -1.69 -7.14
N ALA A 25 -23.04 -1.67 -7.24
CA ALA A 25 -23.86 -2.88 -7.10
C ALA A 25 -23.53 -3.93 -8.18
N ALA A 26 -23.37 -3.51 -9.44
CA ALA A 26 -22.96 -4.38 -10.53
C ALA A 26 -21.57 -4.99 -10.28
N HIS A 27 -20.61 -4.20 -9.79
CA HIS A 27 -19.27 -4.70 -9.47
C HIS A 27 -19.28 -5.72 -8.34
N ILE A 28 -20.07 -5.49 -7.29
CA ILE A 28 -20.26 -6.43 -6.18
C ILE A 28 -20.87 -7.75 -6.70
N ALA A 29 -21.91 -7.67 -7.53
CA ALA A 29 -22.58 -8.85 -8.10
C ALA A 29 -21.65 -9.64 -9.04
N GLN A 30 -20.91 -8.94 -9.91
CA GLN A 30 -19.97 -9.55 -10.87
C GLN A 30 -18.88 -10.37 -10.17
N HIS A 31 -18.44 -9.95 -8.99
CA HIS A 31 -17.39 -10.62 -8.23
C HIS A 31 -17.94 -11.55 -7.13
N ALA A 32 -19.25 -11.78 -7.09
CA ALA A 32 -19.94 -12.57 -6.06
C ALA A 32 -19.58 -12.14 -4.61
N LEU A 33 -19.38 -10.83 -4.40
CA LEU A 33 -19.04 -10.27 -3.10
C LEU A 33 -20.30 -10.04 -2.26
N HIS A 34 -20.19 -10.20 -0.94
CA HIS A 34 -21.29 -9.84 -0.03
C HIS A 34 -21.23 -8.34 0.29
N PRO A 35 -22.29 -7.54 0.06
CA PRO A 35 -22.24 -6.09 0.24
C PRO A 35 -21.75 -5.65 1.62
N SER A 36 -22.16 -6.32 2.71
CA SER A 36 -21.70 -5.95 4.07
C SER A 36 -20.21 -6.19 4.33
N ARG A 37 -19.53 -6.95 3.47
CA ARG A 37 -18.09 -7.21 3.51
C ARG A 37 -17.32 -6.40 2.48
N THR A 38 -18.00 -5.53 1.73
CA THR A 38 -17.40 -4.63 0.75
C THR A 38 -17.15 -3.26 1.38
N VAL A 39 -15.97 -2.68 1.11
CA VAL A 39 -15.63 -1.30 1.47
C VAL A 39 -15.53 -0.48 0.20
N VAL A 40 -16.19 0.68 0.17
CA VAL A 40 -16.06 1.67 -0.90
C VAL A 40 -15.23 2.83 -0.36
N LEU A 41 -14.03 3.00 -0.91
CA LEU A 41 -13.14 4.08 -0.50
C LEU A 41 -13.60 5.40 -1.09
N VAL A 42 -13.76 6.40 -0.23
CA VAL A 42 -14.11 7.78 -0.62
C VAL A 42 -12.95 8.74 -0.32
N PRO A 43 -12.69 9.72 -1.20
CA PRO A 43 -11.57 10.65 -1.02
C PRO A 43 -11.77 11.59 0.19
N TYR A 44 -13.02 11.88 0.55
CA TYR A 44 -13.36 12.83 1.62
C TYR A 44 -14.38 12.25 2.58
N GLY A 45 -14.22 12.51 3.89
CA GLY A 45 -15.11 12.01 4.93
C GLY A 45 -16.57 12.44 4.78
N GLN A 46 -16.81 13.64 4.22
CA GLN A 46 -18.14 14.15 3.90
C GLN A 46 -18.95 13.24 2.96
N LEU A 47 -18.26 12.45 2.12
CA LEU A 47 -18.91 11.53 1.18
C LEU A 47 -19.38 10.23 1.84
N ILE A 48 -18.96 9.93 3.07
CA ILE A 48 -19.39 8.71 3.77
C ILE A 48 -20.90 8.73 4.01
N ALA A 49 -21.40 9.81 4.62
CA ALA A 49 -22.83 9.95 4.91
C ALA A 49 -23.65 10.06 3.63
N ILE A 50 -23.15 10.80 2.63
CA ILE A 50 -23.81 10.95 1.32
C ILE A 50 -23.91 9.60 0.61
N GLY A 51 -22.82 8.82 0.54
CA GLY A 51 -22.81 7.52 -0.12
C GLY A 51 -23.76 6.52 0.53
N ARG A 52 -23.83 6.49 1.87
CA ARG A 52 -24.81 5.68 2.60
C ARG A 52 -26.24 6.11 2.31
N ALA A 53 -26.51 7.41 2.31
CA ALA A 53 -27.83 7.95 2.02
C ALA A 53 -28.27 7.64 0.58
N MET A 54 -27.36 7.76 -0.39
CA MET A 54 -27.66 7.43 -1.79
C MET A 54 -27.86 5.93 -1.98
N TRP A 55 -27.04 5.09 -1.36
CA TRP A 55 -27.25 3.63 -1.38
C TRP A 55 -28.61 3.24 -0.80
N ALA A 56 -29.04 3.84 0.31
CA ALA A 56 -30.35 3.58 0.89
C ALA A 56 -31.52 4.03 0.00
N GLN A 57 -31.30 5.06 -0.84
CA GLN A 57 -32.34 5.63 -1.70
C GLN A 57 -32.47 4.93 -3.05
N CYS A 58 -31.36 4.52 -3.66
CA CYS A 58 -31.35 3.99 -5.04
C CYS A 58 -30.55 2.70 -5.21
N GLY A 59 -29.99 2.15 -4.14
CA GLY A 59 -29.38 0.83 -4.13
C GLY A 59 -30.40 -0.29 -4.05
N ASN A 60 -29.93 -1.52 -4.18
CA ASN A 60 -30.79 -2.69 -4.00
C ASN A 60 -31.17 -2.85 -2.52
N ALA A 61 -32.40 -3.31 -2.25
CA ALA A 61 -32.84 -3.59 -0.90
C ALA A 61 -31.98 -4.70 -0.27
N GLY A 62 -31.45 -4.46 0.94
CA GLY A 62 -30.62 -5.43 1.67
C GLY A 62 -29.36 -4.81 2.27
N PHE A 63 -28.26 -5.56 2.24
CA PHE A 63 -27.00 -5.13 2.82
C PHE A 63 -26.36 -3.99 2.03
N ALA A 64 -25.73 -3.06 2.74
CA ALA A 64 -24.98 -1.95 2.15
C ALA A 64 -23.46 -2.13 2.34
N PRO A 65 -22.64 -1.70 1.36
CA PRO A 65 -21.21 -1.59 1.55
C PRO A 65 -20.87 -0.50 2.58
N ARG A 66 -19.69 -0.66 3.20
CA ARG A 66 -19.14 0.34 4.10
C ARG A 66 -18.45 1.43 3.28
N PHE A 67 -18.98 2.64 3.32
CA PHE A 67 -18.26 3.82 2.80
C PHE A 67 -17.27 4.31 3.85
N GLU A 68 -15.99 4.40 3.49
CA GLU A 68 -14.90 4.79 4.39
C GLU A 68 -13.87 5.63 3.65
N THR A 69 -13.14 6.51 4.36
CA THR A 69 -11.89 7.06 3.83
C THR A 69 -10.76 6.04 4.03
N THR A 70 -9.67 6.18 3.27
CA THR A 70 -8.45 5.37 3.49
C THR A 70 -7.98 5.43 4.95
N ARG A 71 -8.05 6.62 5.58
CA ARG A 71 -7.68 6.81 6.99
C ARG A 71 -8.62 6.06 7.95
N ASN A 72 -9.94 6.13 7.75
CA ASN A 72 -10.89 5.41 8.62
C ASN A 72 -10.76 3.90 8.44
N TRP A 73 -10.61 3.45 7.18
CA TRP A 73 -10.46 2.04 6.87
C TRP A 73 -9.19 1.47 7.51
N ALA A 74 -8.04 2.15 7.35
CA ALA A 74 -6.77 1.76 7.98
C ALA A 74 -6.86 1.68 9.50
N ARG A 75 -7.60 2.60 10.16
CA ARG A 75 -7.87 2.50 11.61
C ARG A 75 -8.72 1.27 11.96
N SER A 76 -9.76 0.98 11.17
CA SER A 76 -10.71 -0.10 11.45
C SER A 76 -10.20 -1.50 11.09
N ALA A 77 -9.28 -1.60 10.13
CA ALA A 77 -8.67 -2.86 9.70
C ALA A 77 -7.68 -3.43 10.73
N GLY A 78 -7.42 -2.69 11.81
CA GLY A 78 -6.25 -2.89 12.67
C GLY A 78 -5.09 -2.09 12.08
N GLY A 79 -4.51 -1.20 12.89
CA GLY A 79 -3.36 -0.42 12.45
C GLY A 79 -2.25 -1.37 12.03
N PHE A 80 -1.68 -1.16 10.86
CA PHE A 80 -0.38 -1.70 10.53
C PHE A 80 0.61 -1.22 11.60
N VAL A 81 1.22 -2.16 12.33
CA VAL A 81 2.30 -1.87 13.26
C VAL A 81 3.58 -2.28 12.54
N PRO A 82 4.40 -1.31 12.10
CA PRO A 82 5.67 -1.63 11.47
C PRO A 82 6.54 -2.45 12.42
N ALA A 83 7.25 -3.44 11.89
CA ALA A 83 8.33 -4.08 12.61
C ALA A 83 9.46 -3.08 12.88
N GLU A 84 10.31 -3.37 13.86
CA GLU A 84 11.41 -2.49 14.29
C GLU A 84 12.37 -2.13 13.13
N ASP A 85 12.60 -3.08 12.23
CA ASP A 85 13.44 -2.92 11.05
C ASP A 85 12.65 -2.55 9.78
N ASP A 86 11.36 -2.22 9.84
CA ASP A 86 10.61 -1.83 8.64
C ASP A 86 11.10 -0.48 8.11
N ILE A 87 11.15 -0.35 6.78
CA ILE A 87 11.39 0.93 6.13
C ILE A 87 10.27 1.91 6.48
N ALA A 88 10.62 2.99 7.17
CA ALA A 88 9.69 4.00 7.65
C ALA A 88 9.44 5.12 6.64
N PHE A 89 10.28 5.25 5.60
CA PHE A 89 10.36 6.42 4.72
C PHE A 89 10.61 7.73 5.50
N ASP A 90 11.30 7.61 6.63
CA ASP A 90 11.75 8.71 7.46
C ASP A 90 13.27 8.60 7.56
N MET A 91 13.98 9.58 7.01
CA MET A 91 15.43 9.53 6.87
C MET A 91 16.13 9.31 8.22
N ALA A 92 15.66 9.90 9.32
CA ALA A 92 16.31 9.76 10.61
C ALA A 92 16.17 8.32 11.15
N ARG A 93 14.97 7.73 11.03
CA ARG A 93 14.73 6.34 11.44
C ARG A 93 15.45 5.35 10.53
N ASP A 94 15.30 5.52 9.22
CA ASP A 94 15.89 4.63 8.23
C ASP A 94 17.42 4.64 8.29
N LEU A 95 18.05 5.77 8.63
CA LEU A 95 19.51 5.84 8.86
C LEU A 95 19.96 5.02 10.08
N LEU A 96 19.18 4.99 11.17
CA LEU A 96 19.52 4.19 12.34
C LEU A 96 19.36 2.69 12.04
N THR A 97 18.28 2.31 11.36
CA THR A 97 18.04 0.94 10.89
C THR A 97 19.13 0.49 9.92
N ALA A 98 19.51 1.32 8.95
CA ALA A 98 20.59 1.06 8.01
C ALA A 98 21.93 0.82 8.71
N GLN A 99 22.28 1.63 9.73
CA GLN A 99 23.50 1.43 10.51
C GLN A 99 23.49 0.10 11.29
N SER A 100 22.34 -0.26 11.86
CA SER A 100 22.14 -1.55 12.53
C SER A 100 22.31 -2.72 11.55
N LEU A 101 21.68 -2.65 10.37
CA LEU A 101 21.79 -3.66 9.31
C LEU A 101 23.23 -3.81 8.81
N LEU A 102 23.92 -2.70 8.55
CA LEU A 102 25.33 -2.71 8.13
C LEU A 102 26.22 -3.36 9.19
N THR A 103 25.97 -3.09 10.47
CA THR A 103 26.71 -3.71 11.57
C THR A 103 26.46 -5.23 11.61
N ARG A 104 25.21 -5.66 11.50
CA ARG A 104 24.83 -7.10 11.45
C ARG A 104 25.40 -7.81 10.23
N ALA A 105 25.57 -7.11 9.11
CA ALA A 105 26.15 -7.63 7.87
C ALA A 105 27.71 -7.60 7.84
N GLY A 106 28.37 -7.28 8.97
CA GLY A 106 29.83 -7.24 9.06
C GLY A 106 30.49 -5.97 8.53
N GLN A 107 29.71 -4.96 8.13
CA GLN A 107 30.17 -3.65 7.63
C GLN A 107 30.18 -2.57 8.73
N GLY A 108 30.27 -2.99 10.00
CA GLY A 108 30.12 -2.09 11.17
C GLY A 108 31.14 -0.96 11.25
N GLY A 109 32.36 -1.16 10.71
CA GLY A 109 33.41 -0.13 10.66
C GLY A 109 33.10 1.01 9.67
N LEU A 110 32.30 0.74 8.64
CA LEU A 110 31.92 1.71 7.61
C LEU A 110 30.46 2.16 7.73
N ARG A 111 29.75 1.78 8.79
CA ARG A 111 28.29 1.99 8.91
C ARG A 111 27.86 3.44 8.68
N HIS A 112 28.59 4.42 9.22
CA HIS A 112 28.24 5.84 9.06
C HIS A 112 28.47 6.33 7.63
N ALA A 113 29.51 5.83 6.95
CA ALA A 113 29.82 6.19 5.58
C ALA A 113 28.85 5.54 4.57
N LEU A 114 28.34 4.35 4.88
CA LEU A 114 27.51 3.56 3.97
C LEU A 114 26.00 3.68 4.23
N ALA A 115 25.57 4.11 5.42
CA ALA A 115 24.15 4.12 5.79
C ALA A 115 23.28 4.96 4.85
N GLY A 116 23.70 6.19 4.50
CA GLY A 116 22.94 7.03 3.57
C GLY A 116 22.75 6.35 2.21
N ARG A 117 23.81 5.77 1.66
CA ARG A 117 23.75 5.04 0.40
C ARG A 117 22.86 3.80 0.49
N LEU A 118 22.89 3.08 1.61
CA LEU A 118 22.02 1.94 1.83
C LEU A 118 20.54 2.36 1.84
N VAL A 119 20.20 3.47 2.50
CA VAL A 119 18.85 4.04 2.51
C VAL A 119 18.41 4.41 1.10
N ASP A 120 19.26 5.08 0.32
CA ASP A 120 18.94 5.47 -1.06
C ASP A 120 18.59 4.25 -1.93
N ILE A 121 19.40 3.18 -1.86
CA ILE A 121 19.15 1.95 -2.61
C ILE A 121 17.85 1.29 -2.14
N ALA A 122 17.63 1.21 -0.83
CA ALA A 122 16.41 0.64 -0.27
C ALA A 122 15.16 1.43 -0.72
N GLN A 123 15.21 2.76 -0.74
CA GLN A 123 14.11 3.60 -1.21
C GLN A 123 13.83 3.42 -2.70
N GLN A 124 14.85 3.17 -3.53
CA GLN A 124 14.66 2.85 -4.95
C GLN A 124 13.97 1.49 -5.16
N LEU A 125 14.28 0.50 -4.32
CA LEU A 125 13.70 -0.85 -4.41
C LEU A 125 12.34 -0.98 -3.71
N ALA A 126 12.03 -0.13 -2.74
CA ALA A 126 10.83 -0.24 -1.90
C ALA A 126 9.51 -0.22 -2.70
N PRO A 127 9.30 0.63 -3.73
CA PRO A 127 8.08 0.59 -4.54
C PRO A 127 7.90 -0.75 -5.28
N LEU A 128 9.00 -1.40 -5.68
CA LEU A 128 8.95 -2.69 -6.37
C LEU A 128 8.54 -3.82 -5.40
N ALA A 129 9.04 -3.77 -4.16
CA ALA A 129 8.64 -4.70 -3.10
C ALA A 129 7.17 -4.47 -2.67
N ALA A 130 6.75 -3.21 -2.57
CA ALA A 130 5.38 -2.82 -2.21
C ALA A 130 4.34 -3.23 -3.28
N ALA A 131 4.75 -3.34 -4.55
CA ALA A 131 3.92 -3.85 -5.63
C ALA A 131 3.64 -5.36 -5.52
N GLN A 132 4.38 -6.09 -4.68
CA GLN A 132 4.15 -7.51 -4.42
C GLN A 132 3.26 -7.69 -3.18
N LEU A 133 2.43 -8.74 -3.20
CA LEU A 133 1.72 -9.16 -2.00
C LEU A 133 2.74 -9.55 -0.91
N PRO A 134 2.46 -9.32 0.38
CA PRO A 134 3.41 -9.62 1.46
C PRO A 134 3.97 -11.05 1.41
N GLN A 135 3.13 -12.04 1.08
CA GLN A 135 3.51 -13.45 0.96
C GLN A 135 4.43 -13.75 -0.25
N GLN A 136 4.46 -12.86 -1.24
CA GLN A 136 5.21 -13.03 -2.49
C GLN A 136 6.55 -12.29 -2.48
N ARG A 137 6.79 -11.36 -1.54
CA ARG A 137 8.01 -10.53 -1.50
C ARG A 137 9.29 -11.36 -1.40
N ALA A 138 9.29 -12.44 -0.63
CA ALA A 138 10.45 -13.32 -0.53
C ALA A 138 10.79 -14.00 -1.87
N ALA A 139 9.78 -14.47 -2.59
CA ALA A 139 9.94 -15.08 -3.91
C ALA A 139 10.39 -14.05 -4.96
N TRP A 140 9.84 -12.83 -4.91
CA TRP A 140 10.29 -11.72 -5.74
C TRP A 140 11.75 -11.34 -5.47
N ALA A 141 12.17 -11.26 -4.21
CA ALA A 141 13.56 -10.96 -3.87
C ALA A 141 14.53 -12.03 -4.42
N GLN A 142 14.11 -13.30 -4.40
CA GLN A 142 14.87 -14.39 -5.01
C GLN A 142 14.95 -14.26 -6.54
N SER A 143 13.87 -13.85 -7.22
CA SER A 143 13.87 -13.68 -8.67
C SER A 143 14.69 -12.46 -9.15
N VAL A 144 14.80 -11.41 -8.31
CA VAL A 144 15.61 -10.22 -8.60
C VAL A 144 17.10 -10.45 -8.29
N ARG A 145 17.43 -11.38 -7.39
CA ARG A 145 18.81 -11.65 -6.96
C ARG A 145 19.80 -11.80 -8.13
N PRO A 146 19.53 -12.58 -9.20
CA PRO A 146 20.47 -12.72 -10.31
C PRO A 146 20.78 -11.42 -11.04
N ALA A 147 19.82 -10.49 -11.12
CA ALA A 147 20.02 -9.20 -11.78
C ALA A 147 20.92 -8.26 -10.95
N ILE A 148 20.79 -8.29 -9.62
CA ILE A 148 21.72 -7.60 -8.71
C ILE A 148 23.11 -8.24 -8.78
N ASP A 149 23.16 -9.56 -8.98
CA ASP A 149 24.38 -10.36 -8.97
C ASP A 149 25.13 -10.29 -10.30
N ALA A 150 24.48 -9.90 -11.39
CA ALA A 150 25.11 -9.74 -12.70
C ALA A 150 26.23 -8.67 -12.71
N GLY A 151 26.25 -7.78 -11.71
CA GLY A 151 27.33 -6.82 -11.47
C GLY A 151 28.42 -7.31 -10.49
N ARG A 152 28.26 -8.49 -9.86
CA ARG A 152 29.27 -9.09 -8.96
C ARG A 152 30.43 -9.69 -9.76
N GLY A 153 31.63 -9.65 -9.17
CA GLY A 153 32.79 -10.39 -9.70
C GLY A 153 34.05 -9.56 -9.90
N SER A 154 34.06 -8.28 -9.53
CA SER A 154 35.28 -7.49 -9.40
C SER A 154 35.42 -7.00 -7.96
N ALA A 155 36.64 -7.07 -7.43
CA ALA A 155 36.96 -6.53 -6.10
C ALA A 155 36.64 -5.04 -5.97
N TRP A 156 36.48 -4.34 -7.09
CA TRP A 156 36.10 -2.93 -7.15
C TRP A 156 34.63 -2.68 -6.77
N PHE A 157 33.75 -3.68 -6.93
CA PHE A 157 32.30 -3.56 -6.68
C PHE A 157 31.81 -4.38 -5.48
N ASP A 158 32.69 -4.92 -4.64
CA ASP A 158 32.31 -5.74 -3.48
C ASP A 158 31.42 -4.96 -2.50
N THR A 159 31.75 -3.70 -2.25
CA THR A 159 30.96 -2.83 -1.36
C THR A 159 29.58 -2.55 -1.93
N GLU A 160 29.48 -2.21 -3.22
CA GLU A 160 28.20 -1.93 -3.87
C GLU A 160 27.31 -3.18 -3.94
N SER A 161 27.92 -4.33 -4.23
CA SER A 161 27.24 -5.62 -4.25
C SER A 161 26.70 -6.02 -2.87
N ALA A 162 27.45 -5.74 -1.81
CA ALA A 162 27.00 -5.95 -0.44
C ALA A 162 25.83 -5.02 -0.10
N LEU A 163 25.91 -3.73 -0.45
CA LEU A 163 24.83 -2.77 -0.21
C LEU A 163 23.54 -3.15 -0.94
N ASN A 164 23.62 -3.52 -2.21
CA ASN A 164 22.45 -3.94 -2.99
C ASN A 164 21.81 -5.21 -2.38
N GLY A 165 22.64 -6.15 -1.89
CA GLY A 165 22.16 -7.35 -1.22
C GLY A 165 21.45 -7.08 0.11
N ILE A 166 21.99 -6.17 0.93
CA ILE A 166 21.39 -5.74 2.20
C ILE A 166 20.09 -4.97 1.93
N ALA A 167 20.10 -4.03 0.98
CA ALA A 167 18.93 -3.25 0.60
C ALA A 167 17.79 -4.14 0.12
N LEU A 168 18.07 -5.10 -0.76
CA LEU A 168 17.07 -6.06 -1.25
C LEU A 168 16.48 -6.90 -0.12
N ALA A 169 17.31 -7.40 0.81
CA ALA A 169 16.81 -8.15 1.95
C ALA A 169 15.92 -7.28 2.85
N TRP A 170 16.33 -6.03 3.10
CA TRP A 170 15.61 -5.08 3.93
C TRP A 170 14.23 -4.72 3.36
N VAL A 171 14.13 -4.37 2.07
CA VAL A 171 12.84 -4.06 1.44
C VAL A 171 11.92 -5.27 1.33
N ALA A 172 12.49 -6.48 1.18
CA ALA A 172 11.70 -7.70 1.04
C ALA A 172 11.12 -8.16 2.38
N SER A 173 11.79 -7.87 3.50
CA SER A 173 11.30 -8.15 4.85
C SER A 173 10.45 -7.03 5.43
N SER A 174 10.52 -5.82 4.88
CA SER A 174 9.71 -4.69 5.33
C SER A 174 8.24 -4.90 4.95
N SER A 175 7.31 -4.59 5.86
CA SER A 175 5.87 -4.80 5.63
C SER A 175 5.10 -3.67 4.93
#